data_AF-A0A3C1DE47-F1
#
_entry.id   AF-A0A3C1DE47-F1
#
_cell.length_a   1.000
_cell.length_b   1.000
_cell.length_c   1.000
_cell.angle_alpha   90.00
_cell.angle_beta   90.00
_cell.angle_gamma   90.00
#
_symmetry.space_group_name_H-M   'P 1'
#
loop_
_entity.id
_entity.type
_entity.pdbx_description
1 polymer ?
#
loop_
_entity_poly.entity_id
_entity_poly.type
_entity_poly.pdbx_seq_one_letter_code
_entity_poly.pdbx_strand_id
1 'polypeptide(L)'
;MEWPPRQPAREYFATISACVHKLAALDWVIANDGEIWMLQREPDSKPAHPDPTASRAMGNVSRVEVAKTARDDLVERIGACGEFIAKIDAVLGNGVGEVLEHRYIDCWTWQRIADETGIPERSCYARRDYACDYIDNHKMLY
;
A
#
# COMPACT_ATOMS: atom_id res chain seq x y z
N MET A 1 8.91 -6.79 -12.85
CA MET A 1 7.43 -6.73 -12.88
C MET A 1 6.96 -7.07 -14.30
N GLU A 2 6.12 -8.10 -14.46
CA GLU A 2 5.50 -8.44 -15.76
C GLU A 2 4.50 -7.33 -16.13
N TRP A 3 4.67 -6.77 -17.33
CA TRP A 3 3.69 -5.91 -17.98
C TRP A 3 3.02 -6.72 -19.09
N PRO A 4 1.69 -6.68 -19.25
CA PRO A 4 0.66 -6.03 -18.40
C PRO A 4 0.15 -6.93 -17.24
N PRO A 5 -0.58 -6.38 -16.24
CA PRO A 5 -1.08 -7.14 -15.08
C PRO A 5 -2.13 -8.19 -15.49
N ARG A 6 -2.12 -9.37 -14.85
CA ARG A 6 -3.01 -10.50 -15.21
C ARG A 6 -4.51 -10.26 -14.96
N GLN A 7 -4.85 -9.33 -14.07
CA GLN A 7 -6.22 -8.94 -13.72
C GLN A 7 -6.60 -7.59 -14.33
N PRO A 8 -7.89 -7.26 -14.56
CA PRO A 8 -8.34 -5.97 -15.11
C PRO A 8 -7.69 -4.77 -14.41
N ALA A 9 -7.38 -3.71 -15.16
CA ALA A 9 -6.61 -2.57 -14.67
C ALA A 9 -7.25 -1.92 -13.44
N ARG A 10 -8.58 -1.77 -13.45
CA ARG A 10 -9.34 -1.22 -12.31
C ARG A 10 -9.20 -2.06 -11.05
N GLU A 11 -9.25 -3.39 -11.18
CA GLU A 11 -9.09 -4.31 -10.07
C GLU A 11 -7.66 -4.33 -9.55
N TYR A 12 -6.67 -4.25 -10.45
CA TYR A 12 -5.27 -4.08 -10.10
C TYR A 12 -5.07 -2.83 -9.23
N PHE A 13 -5.50 -1.67 -9.70
CA PHE A 13 -5.35 -0.43 -8.94
C PHE A 13 -6.17 -0.41 -7.64
N ALA A 14 -7.36 -0.99 -7.62
CA ALA A 14 -8.14 -1.15 -6.38
C ALA A 14 -7.41 -2.02 -5.34
N THR A 15 -6.74 -3.09 -5.80
CA THR A 15 -5.91 -3.94 -4.93
C THR A 15 -4.75 -3.14 -4.35
N ILE A 16 -4.10 -2.28 -5.15
CA ILE A 16 -3.01 -1.43 -4.68
C ILE A 16 -3.50 -0.44 -3.61
N SER A 17 -4.63 0.23 -3.79
CA SER A 17 -5.17 1.11 -2.74
C SER A 17 -5.51 0.34 -1.46
N ALA A 18 -6.03 -0.89 -1.57
CA ALA A 18 -6.23 -1.74 -0.40
C ALA A 18 -4.91 -2.11 0.29
N CYS A 19 -3.84 -2.36 -0.47
CA CYS A 19 -2.49 -2.56 0.07
C CYS A 19 -2.00 -1.33 0.84
N VAL A 20 -2.19 -0.11 0.31
CA VAL A 20 -1.79 1.14 0.99
C VAL A 20 -2.55 1.31 2.31
N HIS A 21 -3.87 1.10 2.32
CA HIS A 21 -4.64 1.18 3.57
C HIS A 21 -4.20 0.12 4.60
N LYS A 22 -3.86 -1.08 4.13
CA LYS A 22 -3.35 -2.15 5.00
C LYS A 22 -1.95 -1.82 5.54
N LEU A 23 -1.13 -1.11 4.79
CA LEU A 23 0.20 -0.66 5.24
C LEU A 23 0.08 0.22 6.50
N ALA A 24 -0.83 1.19 6.49
CA ALA A 24 -1.08 2.05 7.64
C ALA A 24 -1.53 1.26 8.89
N ALA A 25 -2.33 0.20 8.70
CA ALA A 25 -2.72 -0.68 9.79
C ALA A 25 -1.55 -1.50 10.34
N LEU A 26 -0.65 -1.98 9.48
CA LEU A 26 0.56 -2.70 9.90
C LEU A 26 1.55 -1.77 10.62
N ASP A 27 1.73 -0.54 10.14
CA ASP A 27 2.57 0.46 10.81
C ASP A 27 2.05 0.76 12.23
N TRP A 28 0.72 0.86 12.40
CA TRP A 28 0.11 1.02 13.72
C TRP A 28 0.38 -0.17 14.64
N VAL A 29 0.25 -1.40 14.14
CA VAL A 29 0.55 -2.64 14.89
C VAL A 29 2.02 -2.67 15.33
N ILE A 30 2.95 -2.35 14.42
CA ILE A 30 4.38 -2.33 14.71
C ILE A 30 4.70 -1.27 15.77
N ALA A 31 4.11 -0.08 15.68
CA ALA A 31 4.31 1.00 16.64
C ALA A 31 3.75 0.66 18.04
N ASN A 32 2.48 0.25 18.12
CA ASN A 32 1.79 0.08 19.41
C ASN A 32 2.17 -1.22 20.12
N ASP A 33 2.33 -2.32 19.40
CA ASP A 33 2.72 -3.59 20.02
C ASP A 33 4.22 -3.69 20.27
N GLY A 34 5.03 -2.92 19.53
CA GLY A 34 6.46 -2.75 19.80
C GLY A 34 6.73 -1.97 21.08
N GLU A 35 5.94 -0.93 21.37
CA GLU A 35 6.07 -0.10 22.58
C GLU A 35 5.63 -0.83 23.86
N ILE A 36 4.56 -1.62 23.84
CA ILE A 36 4.08 -2.40 25.00
C ILE A 36 5.19 -3.33 25.54
N TRP A 37 6.05 -3.84 24.66
CA TRP A 37 7.16 -4.70 25.06
C TRP A 37 8.33 -3.93 25.71
N MET A 38 8.61 -2.70 25.27
CA MET A 38 9.70 -1.90 25.84
C MET A 38 9.38 -1.44 27.29
N LEU A 39 8.10 -1.29 27.63
CA LEU A 39 7.65 -0.90 28.97
C LEU A 39 7.66 -2.04 30.02
N GLN A 40 7.80 -3.31 29.61
CA GLN A 40 7.80 -4.46 30.52
C GLN A 40 9.21 -4.93 30.96
N ARG A 41 10.26 -4.18 30.63
CA ARG A 41 11.66 -4.52 30.94
C ARG A 41 12.15 -4.07 32.33
N GLU A 42 11.31 -4.06 33.37
CA GLU A 42 11.83 -4.01 34.74
C GLU A 42 12.09 -5.44 35.25
N PRO A 43 13.34 -5.78 35.61
CA PRO A 43 13.70 -7.14 36.01
C PRO A 43 13.41 -7.32 37.51
N ASP A 44 12.15 -7.61 37.87
CA ASP A 44 11.85 -8.04 39.23
C ASP A 44 12.05 -9.55 39.37
N SER A 45 13.03 -9.89 40.19
CA SER A 45 13.54 -11.23 40.40
C SER A 45 12.56 -12.04 41.26
N LYS A 46 11.83 -13.01 40.68
CA LYS A 46 11.18 -14.13 41.41
C LYS A 46 10.75 -15.29 40.49
N PRO A 47 10.60 -16.52 41.03
CA PRO A 47 10.83 -17.76 40.29
C PRO A 47 9.59 -18.34 39.57
N ALA A 48 9.89 -19.07 38.49
CA ALA A 48 9.14 -20.11 37.77
C ALA A 48 7.68 -20.38 38.19
N HIS A 49 6.77 -19.48 37.82
CA HIS A 49 5.46 -19.85 37.29
C HIS A 49 5.51 -19.66 35.76
N PRO A 50 4.76 -20.43 34.93
CA PRO A 50 4.60 -20.07 33.52
C PRO A 50 3.98 -18.68 33.49
N ASP A 51 4.83 -17.70 33.28
CA ASP A 51 4.44 -16.30 33.35
C ASP A 51 3.56 -16.02 32.12
N PRO A 52 2.25 -15.82 32.30
CA PRO A 52 1.38 -15.47 31.19
C PRO A 52 1.83 -14.18 30.52
N THR A 53 2.60 -13.35 31.22
CA THR A 53 3.22 -12.12 30.72
C THR A 53 4.36 -12.43 29.74
N ALA A 54 5.24 -13.38 30.05
CA ALA A 54 6.27 -13.85 29.11
C ALA A 54 5.68 -14.54 27.87
N SER A 55 4.62 -15.34 28.04
CA SER A 55 3.91 -15.98 26.90
C SER A 55 3.21 -14.95 26.01
N ARG A 56 2.60 -13.92 26.61
CA ARG A 56 2.02 -12.77 25.88
C ARG A 56 3.10 -11.95 25.18
N ALA A 57 4.24 -11.72 25.83
CA ALA A 57 5.37 -10.99 25.25
C ALA A 57 5.93 -11.72 24.02
N MET A 58 6.10 -13.05 24.08
CA MET A 58 6.51 -13.84 22.90
C MET A 58 5.47 -13.81 21.78
N GLY A 59 4.18 -13.88 22.12
CA GLY A 59 3.09 -13.74 21.15
C GLY A 59 3.09 -12.38 20.43
N ASN A 60 3.36 -11.30 21.18
CA ASN A 60 3.47 -9.95 20.62
C ASN A 60 4.69 -9.81 19.71
N VAL A 61 5.85 -10.37 20.09
CA VAL A 61 7.05 -10.38 19.23
C VAL A 61 6.77 -11.12 17.92
N SER A 62 6.14 -12.30 17.98
CA SER A 62 5.77 -13.03 16.77
C SER A 62 4.79 -12.23 15.88
N ARG A 63 3.82 -11.52 16.49
CA ARG A 63 2.88 -10.66 15.75
C ARG A 63 3.58 -9.50 15.05
N VAL A 64 4.52 -8.84 15.73
CA VAL A 64 5.28 -7.72 15.16
C VAL A 64 6.18 -8.18 14.03
N GLU A 65 6.87 -9.31 14.16
CA GLU A 65 7.72 -9.84 13.08
C GLU A 65 6.90 -10.24 11.84
N VAL A 66 5.75 -10.90 12.03
CA VAL A 66 4.82 -11.19 10.91
C VAL A 66 4.31 -9.89 10.27
N ALA A 67 4.00 -8.87 11.07
CA ALA A 67 3.55 -7.58 10.57
C ALA A 67 4.65 -6.86 9.75
N LYS A 68 5.92 -6.94 10.17
CA LYS A 68 7.06 -6.38 9.42
C LYS A 68 7.25 -7.08 8.08
N THR A 69 7.25 -8.41 8.04
CA THR A 69 7.36 -9.14 6.77
C THR A 69 6.21 -8.79 5.84
N ALA A 70 4.97 -8.79 6.34
CA ALA A 70 3.82 -8.39 5.55
C ALA A 70 3.90 -6.93 5.08
N ARG A 71 4.46 -6.03 5.90
CA ARG A 71 4.67 -4.63 5.55
C ARG A 71 5.67 -4.50 4.40
N ASP A 72 6.80 -5.19 4.47
CA ASP A 72 7.84 -5.13 3.45
C ASP A 72 7.33 -5.67 2.10
N ASP A 73 6.58 -6.77 2.10
CA ASP A 73 5.91 -7.30 0.90
C ASP A 73 4.95 -6.28 0.28
N LEU A 74 4.20 -5.54 1.11
CA LEU A 74 3.28 -4.50 0.63
C LEU A 74 4.03 -3.29 0.06
N VAL A 75 5.12 -2.85 0.71
CA VAL A 75 5.96 -1.74 0.22
C VAL A 75 6.54 -2.08 -1.14
N GLU A 76 7.07 -3.28 -1.32
CA GLU A 76 7.60 -3.73 -2.61
C GLU A 76 6.52 -3.70 -3.70
N ARG A 77 5.32 -4.22 -3.38
CA ARG A 77 4.20 -4.24 -4.32
C ARG A 77 3.70 -2.85 -4.71
N ILE A 78 3.63 -1.93 -3.75
CA ILE A 78 3.25 -0.53 -4.00
C ILE A 78 4.33 0.18 -4.83
N GLY A 79 5.62 -0.02 -4.49
CA GLY A 79 6.74 0.54 -5.25
C GLY A 79 6.76 0.07 -6.70
N ALA A 80 6.53 -1.23 -6.94
CA ALA A 80 6.41 -1.76 -8.28
C ALA A 80 5.21 -1.15 -9.04
N CYS A 81 4.09 -0.87 -8.36
CA CYS A 81 2.99 -0.12 -8.96
C CYS A 81 3.38 1.32 -9.35
N GLY A 82 4.22 2.00 -8.56
CA GLY A 82 4.77 3.31 -8.91
C GLY A 82 5.56 3.26 -10.22
N GLU A 83 6.47 2.28 -10.36
CA GLU A 83 7.21 2.06 -11.61
C GLU A 83 6.30 1.74 -12.80
N PHE A 84 5.24 0.97 -12.56
CA PHE A 84 4.22 0.65 -13.57
C PHE A 84 3.46 1.90 -14.04
N ILE A 85 3.08 2.78 -13.11
CA ILE A 85 2.43 4.06 -13.40
C ILE A 85 3.37 4.97 -14.20
N ALA A 86 4.65 5.05 -13.83
CA ALA A 86 5.64 5.84 -14.56
C ALA A 86 5.79 5.38 -16.03
N LYS A 87 5.73 4.07 -16.29
CA LYS A 87 5.71 3.53 -17.66
C LYS A 87 4.46 3.94 -18.44
N ILE A 88 3.30 3.94 -17.79
CA ILE A 88 2.06 4.43 -18.41
C ILE A 88 2.15 5.91 -18.74
N ASP A 89 2.68 6.72 -17.83
CA ASP A 89 2.83 8.15 -18.04
C ASP A 89 3.79 8.45 -19.19
N ALA A 90 4.88 7.69 -19.33
CA ALA A 90 5.81 7.82 -20.44
C ALA A 90 5.15 7.55 -21.82
N VAL A 91 4.06 6.78 -21.87
CA VAL A 91 3.34 6.47 -23.11
C VAL A 91 2.15 7.39 -23.35
N LEU A 92 1.32 7.63 -22.33
CA LEU A 92 0.07 8.37 -22.46
C LEU A 92 0.23 9.87 -22.18
N GLY A 93 1.22 10.24 -21.35
CA GLY A 93 1.53 11.61 -20.95
C GLY A 93 0.34 12.36 -20.36
N ASN A 94 0.37 13.69 -20.50
CA ASN A 94 -0.73 14.60 -20.13
C ASN A 94 -1.19 14.51 -18.67
N GLY A 95 -0.30 14.16 -17.73
CA GLY A 95 -0.62 14.04 -16.31
C GLY A 95 -1.43 12.79 -15.96
N VAL A 96 -1.42 11.76 -16.82
CA VAL A 96 -2.07 10.48 -16.51
C VAL A 96 -1.39 9.80 -15.33
N GLY A 97 -0.06 9.77 -15.29
CA GLY A 97 0.72 9.18 -14.20
C GLY A 97 0.39 9.82 -12.86
N GLU A 98 0.47 11.14 -12.80
CA GLU A 98 0.14 11.95 -11.62
C GLU A 98 -1.27 11.65 -11.09
N VAL A 99 -2.28 11.61 -11.97
CA VAL A 99 -3.65 11.27 -11.57
C VAL A 99 -3.76 9.84 -11.02
N LEU A 100 -3.08 8.86 -11.62
CA LEU A 100 -3.10 7.47 -11.16
C LEU A 100 -2.38 7.31 -9.82
N GLU A 101 -1.22 7.94 -9.66
CA GLU A 101 -0.42 7.90 -8.43
C GLU A 101 -1.20 8.50 -7.27
N HIS A 102 -1.70 9.74 -7.42
CA HIS A 102 -2.48 10.37 -6.37
C HIS A 102 -3.76 9.60 -6.03
N ARG A 103 -4.41 9.02 -7.04
CA ARG A 103 -5.64 8.26 -6.79
C ARG A 103 -5.38 6.95 -6.05
N TYR A 104 -4.37 6.19 -6.46
CA TYR A 104 -4.24 4.79 -6.07
C TYR A 104 -3.14 4.50 -5.07
N ILE A 105 -2.05 5.28 -5.10
CA ILE A 105 -0.95 5.19 -4.14
C ILE A 105 -1.21 6.16 -2.99
N ASP A 106 -1.47 7.44 -3.27
CA ASP A 106 -1.74 8.40 -2.19
C ASP A 106 -3.16 8.31 -1.64
N CYS A 107 -4.04 7.55 -2.31
CA CYS A 107 -5.44 7.33 -1.94
C CYS A 107 -6.26 8.63 -1.83
N TRP A 108 -5.95 9.65 -2.62
CA TRP A 108 -6.65 10.92 -2.60
C TRP A 108 -8.05 10.83 -3.21
N THR A 109 -8.94 11.71 -2.74
CA THR A 109 -10.23 11.93 -3.38
C THR A 109 -10.04 12.65 -4.72
N TRP A 110 -10.98 12.47 -5.65
CA TRP A 110 -10.93 13.15 -6.94
C TRP A 110 -10.93 14.67 -6.80
N GLN A 111 -11.69 15.19 -5.84
CA GLN A 111 -11.68 16.61 -5.49
C GLN A 111 -10.29 17.09 -5.08
N ARG A 112 -9.61 16.37 -4.17
CA ARG A 112 -8.26 16.75 -3.75
C ARG A 112 -7.26 16.72 -4.90
N ILE A 113 -7.32 15.70 -5.76
CA ILE A 113 -6.47 15.65 -6.95
C ILE A 113 -6.72 16.88 -7.82
N ALA A 114 -7.98 17.25 -8.03
CA ALA A 114 -8.34 18.41 -8.83
C ALA A 114 -7.81 19.72 -8.24
N ASP A 115 -7.93 19.89 -6.92
CA ASP A 115 -7.48 21.08 -6.20
C ASP A 115 -5.95 21.22 -6.22
N GLU A 116 -5.22 20.12 -6.03
CA GLU A 116 -3.75 20.13 -5.94
C GLU A 116 -3.07 20.22 -7.32
N THR A 117 -3.65 19.59 -8.35
CA THR A 117 -3.06 19.54 -9.70
C THR A 117 -3.59 20.64 -10.63
N GLY A 118 -4.67 21.33 -10.25
CA GLY A 118 -5.40 22.27 -11.11
C GLY A 118 -6.16 21.61 -12.26
N ILE A 119 -6.23 20.28 -12.30
CA ILE A 119 -6.97 19.51 -13.28
C ILE A 119 -8.45 19.44 -12.87
N PRO A 120 -9.42 19.77 -13.75
CA PRO A 120 -10.83 19.57 -13.41
C PRO A 120 -11.15 18.10 -13.07
N GLU A 121 -11.97 17.86 -12.04
CA GLU A 121 -12.29 16.51 -11.55
C GLU A 121 -12.72 15.55 -12.68
N ARG A 122 -13.59 16.02 -13.58
CA ARG A 122 -14.03 15.27 -14.76
C ARG A 122 -12.88 14.81 -15.66
N SER A 123 -11.86 15.63 -15.80
CA SER A 123 -10.65 15.31 -16.57
C SER A 123 -9.78 14.30 -15.84
N CYS A 124 -9.73 14.30 -14.50
CA CYS A 124 -9.09 13.24 -13.72
C CYS A 124 -9.76 11.88 -13.98
N TYR A 125 -11.10 11.82 -13.93
CA TYR A 125 -11.84 10.59 -14.26
C TYR A 125 -11.51 10.09 -15.67
N ALA A 126 -11.58 10.99 -16.66
CA ALA A 126 -11.32 10.64 -18.06
C ALA A 126 -9.89 10.11 -18.28
N ARG A 127 -8.89 10.73 -17.65
CA ARG A 127 -7.49 10.26 -17.71
C ARG A 127 -7.32 8.87 -17.10
N ARG A 128 -7.97 8.62 -15.95
CA ARG A 128 -7.94 7.30 -15.32
C ARG A 128 -8.65 6.25 -16.18
N ASP A 129 -9.81 6.56 -16.74
CA ASP A 129 -10.55 5.65 -17.60
C ASP A 129 -9.74 5.32 -18.87
N TYR A 130 -9.18 6.35 -19.52
CA TYR A 130 -8.31 6.19 -20.67
C TYR A 130 -7.10 5.29 -20.38
N ALA A 131 -6.45 5.49 -19.23
CA ALA A 131 -5.32 4.65 -18.83
C ALA A 131 -5.75 3.19 -18.56
N CYS A 132 -6.87 2.97 -17.89
CA CYS A 132 -7.39 1.63 -17.64
C CYS A 132 -7.70 0.90 -18.95
N ASP A 133 -8.39 1.58 -19.86
CA ASP A 133 -8.75 1.02 -21.17
C ASP A 133 -7.49 0.73 -22.00
N TYR A 134 -6.48 1.61 -21.96
CA TYR A 134 -5.19 1.36 -22.61
C TYR A 134 -4.52 0.10 -22.06
N ILE A 135 -4.42 -0.04 -20.74
CA ILE A 135 -3.81 -1.19 -20.06
C ILE A 135 -4.55 -2.48 -20.43
N ASP A 136 -5.87 -2.48 -20.36
CA ASP A 136 -6.69 -3.66 -20.61
C ASP A 136 -6.66 -4.09 -22.08
N ASN A 137 -6.61 -3.13 -23.03
CA ASN A 137 -6.47 -3.45 -24.45
C ASN A 137 -5.05 -3.90 -24.84
N HIS A 138 -4.02 -3.39 -24.17
CA HIS A 138 -2.63 -3.81 -24.41
C HIS A 138 -2.29 -5.18 -23.80
N LYS A 139 -3.19 -5.76 -22.98
CA LYS A 139 -3.14 -7.19 -22.60
C LYS A 139 -3.43 -8.14 -23.76
N MET A 140 -4.14 -7.69 -24.79
CA MET A 140 -4.49 -8.54 -25.93
C MET A 140 -3.37 -8.65 -26.98
N LEU A 141 -2.23 -7.98 -26.78
CA LEU A 141 -1.10 -7.98 -27.71
C LEU A 141 0.06 -8.90 -27.28
N TYR A 142 -0.07 -9.59 -26.14
CA TYR A 142 0.94 -10.54 -25.62
C TYR A 142 0.30 -11.85 -25.20
#